data_AF-W6JVX7-F1
#
_entry.id   AF-W6JVX7-F1
#
_cell.length_a   1.000
_cell.length_b   1.000
_cell.length_c   1.000
_cell.angle_alpha   90.00
_cell.angle_beta   90.00
_cell.angle_gamma   90.00
#
_symmetry.space_group_name_H-M   'P 1'
#
loop_
_entity.id
_entity.type
_entity.pdbx_description
1 polymer ?
#
loop_
_entity_poly.entity_id
_entity_poly.type
_entity_poly.pdbx_seq_one_letter_code
_entity_poly.pdbx_strand_id
1 'polypeptide(L)'
;MPMVTGDNTLLPADRALLAQLRELTAAEAEMPDDVALAAKAAQGWGNIDAELAALVQEPVLTRGDGTAYSFAVAGREIRVEVEPVGYRRRRLNVVLREAGADPAGVDVMVQRGDGEELAVATDHFGERSVEVGLGPVRVLAGFAAGPVTTGWFTI
;
A
#
# COMPACT_ATOMS: atom_id res chain seq x y z
N MET A 1 -39.59 27.25 42.13
CA MET A 1 -38.47 26.46 41.59
C MET A 1 -37.36 27.42 41.21
N PRO A 2 -36.19 27.41 41.86
CA PRO A 2 -35.07 28.22 41.40
C PRO A 2 -34.40 27.51 40.22
N MET A 3 -34.31 28.20 39.08
CA MET A 3 -33.40 27.83 37.99
C MET A 3 -31.98 27.97 38.53
N VAL A 4 -31.26 26.85 38.67
CA VAL A 4 -29.83 26.85 38.91
C VAL A 4 -29.17 27.31 37.61
N THR A 5 -28.77 28.58 37.55
CA THR A 5 -27.82 29.09 36.56
C THR A 5 -26.48 28.39 36.79
N GLY A 6 -26.30 27.24 36.13
CA GLY A 6 -25.08 26.44 36.17
C GLY A 6 -23.99 27.05 35.31
N ASP A 7 -23.38 28.16 35.76
CA ASP A 7 -22.33 28.82 34.99
C ASP A 7 -21.20 29.41 35.85
N ASN A 8 -20.91 28.81 37.01
CA ASN A 8 -19.82 29.31 37.86
C ASN A 8 -18.96 28.22 38.54
N THR A 9 -18.87 27.03 37.95
CA THR A 9 -18.04 25.93 38.47
C THR A 9 -16.66 25.84 37.82
N LEU A 10 -16.37 26.65 36.79
CA LEU A 10 -15.07 26.66 36.16
C LEU A 10 -14.02 27.25 37.10
N LEU A 11 -12.98 26.47 37.38
CA LEU A 11 -11.84 26.94 38.15
C LEU A 11 -11.11 28.03 37.35
N PRO A 12 -10.34 28.91 38.01
CA PRO A 12 -9.56 29.95 37.32
C PRO A 12 -8.65 29.38 36.22
N ALA A 13 -8.09 28.19 36.42
CA ALA A 13 -7.29 27.49 35.42
C ALA A 13 -8.10 27.09 34.18
N ASP A 14 -9.32 26.60 34.36
CA ASP A 14 -10.21 26.21 33.25
C ASP A 14 -10.61 27.44 32.42
N ARG A 15 -10.85 28.58 33.08
CA ARG A 15 -11.17 29.84 32.39
C ARG A 15 -9.96 30.36 31.60
N ALA A 16 -8.76 30.24 32.14
CA ALA A 16 -7.53 30.61 31.43
C ALA A 16 -7.29 29.70 30.22
N LEU A 17 -7.50 28.40 30.36
CA LEU A 17 -7.41 27.44 29.25
C LEU A 17 -8.46 27.74 28.17
N LEU A 18 -9.70 28.03 28.55
CA LEU A 18 -10.76 28.41 27.60
C LEU A 18 -10.46 29.73 26.88
N ALA A 19 -9.82 30.69 27.55
CA ALA A 19 -9.38 31.93 26.92
C ALA A 19 -8.29 31.65 25.87
N GLN A 20 -7.29 30.82 26.20
CA GLN A 20 -6.25 30.41 25.25
C GLN A 20 -6.82 29.63 24.05
N LEU A 21 -7.76 28.72 24.28
CA LEU A 21 -8.43 27.99 23.20
C LEU A 21 -9.25 28.93 22.29
N ARG A 22 -9.86 29.98 22.85
CA ARG A 22 -10.55 31.02 22.06
C ARG A 22 -9.57 31.85 21.23
N GLU A 23 -8.43 32.23 21.79
CA GLU A 23 -7.39 32.95 21.03
C GLU A 23 -6.85 32.09 19.89
N LEU A 24 -6.61 30.80 20.12
CA LEU A 24 -6.15 29.87 19.09
C LEU A 24 -7.18 29.65 17.98
N THR A 25 -8.47 29.53 18.32
CA THR A 25 -9.54 29.39 17.32
C THR A 25 -9.78 30.67 16.53
N ALA A 26 -9.62 31.84 17.15
CA ALA A 26 -9.66 33.11 16.42
C ALA A 26 -8.47 33.24 15.45
N ALA A 27 -7.26 32.87 15.89
CA ALA A 27 -6.09 32.85 15.04
C ALA A 27 -6.20 31.84 13.88
N GLU A 28 -6.87 30.70 14.10
CA GLU A 28 -7.17 29.74 13.03
C GLU A 28 -8.15 30.31 11.99
N ALA A 29 -9.16 31.08 12.43
CA ALA A 29 -10.11 31.73 11.52
C ALA A 29 -9.48 32.85 10.67
N GLU A 30 -8.41 33.47 11.16
CA GLU A 30 -7.63 34.49 10.46
C GLU A 30 -6.46 33.91 9.64
N MET A 31 -6.32 32.57 9.63
CA MET A 31 -5.23 31.91 8.93
C MET A 31 -5.33 32.10 7.41
N PRO A 32 -4.25 32.54 6.75
CA PRO A 32 -4.20 32.61 5.30
C PRO A 32 -4.39 31.23 4.64
N ASP A 33 -5.10 31.20 3.50
CA ASP A 33 -5.43 29.96 2.78
C ASP A 33 -4.19 29.16 2.34
N ASP A 34 -3.10 29.84 2.00
CA ASP A 34 -1.83 29.23 1.60
C ASP A 34 -1.13 28.53 2.78
N VAL A 35 -1.21 29.10 3.98
CA VAL A 35 -0.72 28.49 5.22
C VAL A 35 -1.56 27.27 5.58
N ALA A 36 -2.89 27.35 5.45
CA ALA A 36 -3.78 26.22 5.68
C ALA A 36 -3.52 25.08 4.69
N LEU A 37 -3.27 25.39 3.42
CA LEU A 37 -2.89 24.41 2.38
C LEU A 37 -1.53 23.77 2.68
N ALA A 38 -0.53 24.56 3.07
CA ALA A 38 0.79 24.05 3.45
C ALA A 38 0.73 23.13 4.68
N ALA A 39 -0.06 23.48 5.70
CA ALA A 39 -0.26 22.63 6.88
C ALA A 39 -0.95 21.31 6.54
N LYS A 40 -2.01 21.34 5.72
CA LYS A 40 -2.70 20.14 5.22
C LYS A 40 -1.78 19.26 4.38
N ALA A 41 -0.98 19.88 3.52
CA ALA A 41 0.02 19.18 2.73
C ALA A 41 1.03 18.48 3.65
N ALA A 42 1.61 19.19 4.63
CA ALA A 42 2.56 18.63 5.59
C ALA A 42 1.99 17.47 6.41
N GLN A 43 0.71 17.51 6.78
CA GLN A 43 0.07 16.40 7.48
C GLN A 43 -0.07 15.14 6.62
N GLY A 44 -0.20 15.27 5.30
CA GLY A 44 -0.12 14.15 4.36
C GLY A 44 1.23 13.44 4.42
N TRP A 45 2.32 14.18 4.66
CA TRP A 45 3.66 13.60 4.83
C TRP A 45 3.85 12.88 6.16
N GLY A 46 3.07 13.22 7.21
CA GLY A 46 3.13 12.55 8.50
C GLY A 46 2.65 11.09 8.45
N ASN A 47 1.79 10.74 7.49
CA ASN A 47 1.30 9.38 7.29
C ASN A 47 2.07 8.60 6.23
N ILE A 48 3.01 9.24 5.50
CA ILE A 48 3.82 8.58 4.47
C ILE A 48 4.59 7.41 5.07
N ASP A 49 5.14 7.55 6.29
CA ASP A 49 5.87 6.45 6.92
C ASP A 49 4.95 5.26 7.29
N ALA A 50 3.69 5.53 7.67
CA ALA A 50 2.72 4.48 7.97
C ALA A 50 2.21 3.79 6.68
N GLU A 51 2.01 4.55 5.61
CA GLU A 51 1.65 4.03 4.29
C GLU A 51 2.81 3.24 3.67
N LEU A 52 4.05 3.73 3.80
CA LEU A 52 5.26 3.00 3.41
C LEU A 52 5.45 1.75 4.27
N ALA A 53 5.22 1.81 5.58
CA ALA A 53 5.28 0.63 6.44
C ALA A 53 4.22 -0.42 6.09
N ALA A 54 3.02 0.01 5.66
CA ALA A 54 1.98 -0.87 5.15
C ALA A 54 2.37 -1.51 3.79
N LEU A 55 3.04 -0.76 2.92
CA LEU A 55 3.58 -1.27 1.65
C LEU A 55 4.79 -2.19 1.83
N VAL A 56 5.53 -2.03 2.92
CA VAL A 56 6.74 -2.81 3.28
C VAL A 56 6.39 -3.95 4.24
N GLN A 57 5.11 -4.14 4.64
CA GLN A 57 4.73 -5.30 5.44
C GLN A 57 5.19 -6.58 4.75
N GLU A 58 6.11 -7.28 5.42
CA GLU A 58 6.69 -8.50 4.91
C GLU A 58 5.57 -9.53 4.67
N PRO A 59 5.55 -10.19 3.50
CA PRO A 59 4.57 -11.22 3.22
C PRO A 59 4.69 -12.33 4.28
N VAL A 60 3.54 -12.65 4.89
CA VAL A 60 3.44 -13.69 5.92
C VAL A 60 3.92 -15.02 5.32
N LEU A 61 5.08 -15.48 5.79
CA LEU A 61 5.67 -16.76 5.42
C LEU A 61 4.79 -17.91 5.92
N THR A 62 3.88 -18.40 5.07
CA THR A 62 3.17 -19.66 5.33
C THR A 62 4.10 -20.82 4.99
N ARG A 63 4.69 -21.43 6.03
CA ARG A 63 5.55 -22.60 5.97
C ARG A 63 4.87 -23.75 5.20
N GLY A 64 5.46 -24.11 4.06
CA GLY A 64 5.19 -25.35 3.35
C GLY A 64 5.86 -25.37 1.97
N ASP A 65 7.19 -25.52 1.92
CA ASP A 65 8.07 -25.75 0.74
C ASP A 65 7.89 -24.90 -0.54
N GLY A 66 6.93 -23.98 -0.55
CA GLY A 66 6.70 -22.93 -1.53
C GLY A 66 6.48 -21.62 -0.79
N THR A 67 6.97 -20.52 -1.39
CA THR A 67 6.81 -19.18 -0.84
C THR A 67 5.77 -18.45 -1.67
N ALA A 68 4.81 -17.79 -1.02
CA ALA A 68 3.79 -17.01 -1.70
C ALA A 68 3.92 -15.53 -1.33
N TYR A 69 3.94 -14.67 -2.34
CA TYR A 69 3.97 -13.21 -2.21
C TYR A 69 2.64 -12.67 -2.73
N SER A 70 1.92 -11.85 -1.95
CA SER A 70 0.70 -11.19 -2.42
C SER A 70 0.84 -9.68 -2.30
N PHE A 71 0.44 -8.98 -3.34
CA PHE A 71 0.49 -7.53 -3.46
C PHE A 71 -0.87 -7.02 -3.92
N ALA A 72 -1.52 -6.17 -3.12
CA ALA A 72 -2.82 -5.62 -3.44
C ALA A 72 -2.76 -4.09 -3.54
N VAL A 73 -3.26 -3.53 -4.64
CA VAL A 73 -3.34 -2.08 -4.88
C VAL A 73 -4.66 -1.75 -5.56
N ALA A 74 -5.48 -0.92 -4.90
CA ALA A 74 -6.71 -0.36 -5.47
C ALA A 74 -7.61 -1.39 -6.19
N GLY A 75 -7.94 -2.49 -5.50
CA GLY A 75 -8.82 -3.54 -6.03
C GLY A 75 -8.19 -4.53 -7.02
N ARG A 76 -6.88 -4.42 -7.26
CA ARG A 76 -6.07 -5.37 -8.05
C ARG A 76 -5.13 -6.13 -7.13
N GLU A 77 -5.00 -7.44 -7.34
CA GLU A 77 -4.10 -8.32 -6.58
C GLU A 77 -3.17 -9.05 -7.55
N ILE A 78 -1.87 -9.05 -7.24
CA ILE A 78 -0.86 -9.92 -7.85
C ILE A 78 -0.39 -10.88 -6.76
N ARG A 79 -0.60 -12.17 -6.96
CA ARG A 79 -0.08 -13.24 -6.11
C ARG A 79 0.96 -14.05 -6.89
N VAL A 80 2.13 -14.24 -6.31
CA VAL A 80 3.23 -15.00 -6.89
C VAL A 80 3.52 -16.20 -5.99
N GLU A 81 3.35 -17.39 -6.53
CA GLU A 81 3.68 -18.63 -5.86
C GLU A 81 5.01 -19.16 -6.40
N VAL A 82 5.92 -19.49 -5.51
CA VAL A 82 7.30 -19.85 -5.85
C VAL A 82 7.53 -21.33 -5.54
N GLU A 83 7.83 -22.10 -6.57
CA GLU A 83 8.09 -23.53 -6.48
C GLU A 83 9.54 -23.88 -6.89
N PRO A 84 10.20 -24.83 -6.22
CA PRO A 84 11.51 -25.31 -6.64
C PRO A 84 11.38 -26.24 -7.87
N VAL A 85 12.10 -25.92 -8.96
CA VAL A 85 12.18 -26.77 -10.18
C VAL A 85 13.61 -27.29 -10.43
N GLY A 86 14.51 -27.10 -9.46
CA GLY A 86 15.87 -27.60 -9.50
C GLY A 86 16.75 -26.93 -8.45
N TYR A 87 18.06 -27.20 -8.52
CA TYR A 87 19.02 -26.73 -7.50
C TYR A 87 19.14 -25.19 -7.43
N ARG A 88 18.98 -24.48 -8.55
CA ARG A 88 19.12 -23.00 -8.65
C ARG A 88 18.03 -22.34 -9.49
N ARG A 89 16.92 -23.04 -9.73
CA ARG A 89 15.80 -22.54 -10.53
C ARG A 89 14.53 -22.59 -9.70
N ARG A 90 13.71 -21.57 -9.89
CA ARG A 90 12.39 -21.43 -9.29
C ARG A 90 11.38 -21.23 -10.40
N ARG A 91 10.21 -21.82 -10.23
CA ARG A 91 9.04 -21.51 -11.04
C ARG A 91 8.20 -20.52 -10.27
N LEU A 92 7.83 -19.44 -10.94
CA LEU A 92 6.91 -18.43 -10.46
C LEU A 92 5.57 -18.69 -11.13
N ASN A 93 4.54 -18.99 -10.35
CA ASN A 93 3.15 -19.04 -10.79
C ASN A 93 2.48 -17.73 -10.40
N VAL A 94 2.06 -16.94 -11.38
CA VAL A 94 1.50 -15.59 -11.18
C VAL A 94 -0.02 -15.64 -11.33
N VAL A 95 -0.71 -15.35 -10.24
CA VAL A 95 -2.17 -15.24 -10.18
C VAL A 95 -2.54 -13.78 -10.09
N LEU A 96 -3.39 -13.33 -11.00
CA LEU A 96 -3.91 -11.97 -11.04
C LEU A 96 -5.38 -11.97 -10.62
N ARG A 97 -5.80 -10.93 -9.90
CA ARG A 97 -7.22 -10.65 -9.65
C ARG A 97 -7.50 -9.17 -9.83
N GLU A 98 -8.61 -8.85 -10.47
CA GLU A 98 -9.12 -7.49 -10.60
C GLU A 98 -10.63 -7.52 -10.32
N ALA A 99 -11.08 -6.63 -9.44
CA ALA A 99 -12.49 -6.59 -9.08
C ALA A 99 -13.36 -6.21 -10.30
N GLY A 100 -14.19 -7.13 -10.77
CA GLY A 100 -15.13 -6.89 -11.86
C GLY A 100 -14.55 -6.98 -13.27
N ALA A 101 -13.32 -7.48 -13.43
CA ALA A 101 -12.70 -7.73 -14.73
C ALA A 101 -12.05 -9.12 -14.78
N ASP A 102 -12.04 -9.72 -15.97
CA ASP A 102 -11.29 -10.95 -16.22
C ASP A 102 -9.83 -10.60 -16.54
N PRO A 103 -8.86 -11.04 -15.72
CA PRO A 103 -7.46 -10.72 -15.95
C PRO A 103 -6.84 -11.55 -17.09
N ALA A 104 -7.56 -12.41 -17.81
CA ALA A 104 -7.01 -13.27 -18.87
C ALA A 104 -6.20 -12.53 -19.95
N GLY A 105 -6.56 -11.28 -20.27
CA GLY A 105 -5.87 -10.46 -21.27
C GLY A 105 -4.69 -9.61 -20.74
N VAL A 106 -4.32 -9.75 -19.46
CA VAL A 106 -3.26 -8.94 -18.85
C VAL A 106 -1.88 -9.48 -19.22
N ASP A 107 -1.06 -8.61 -19.79
CA ASP A 107 0.36 -8.86 -20.03
C ASP A 107 1.12 -8.85 -18.71
N VAL A 108 1.96 -9.86 -18.50
CA VAL A 108 2.76 -10.04 -17.28
C VAL A 108 4.22 -10.21 -17.64
N MET A 109 5.08 -9.52 -16.89
CA MET A 109 6.52 -9.59 -17.03
C MET A 109 7.16 -9.79 -15.65
N VAL A 110 8.25 -10.54 -15.62
CA VAL A 110 9.15 -10.62 -14.46
C VAL A 110 10.42 -9.88 -14.80
N GLN A 111 10.79 -8.90 -13.98
CA GLN A 111 12.09 -8.25 -14.06
C GLN A 111 13.03 -8.81 -13.01
N ARG A 112 14.25 -9.13 -13.42
CA ARG A 112 15.36 -9.58 -12.57
C ARG A 112 16.21 -8.42 -12.10
N GLY A 113 17.00 -8.62 -11.04
CA GLY A 113 17.87 -7.57 -10.47
C GLY A 113 18.99 -7.08 -11.40
N ASP A 114 19.30 -7.83 -12.46
CA ASP A 114 20.20 -7.39 -13.55
C ASP A 114 19.51 -6.47 -14.57
N GLY A 115 18.20 -6.22 -14.39
CA GLY A 115 17.36 -5.44 -15.28
C GLY A 115 16.72 -6.25 -16.41
N GLU A 116 17.04 -7.54 -16.56
CA GLU A 116 16.47 -8.38 -17.60
C GLU A 116 14.98 -8.61 -17.35
N GLU A 117 14.19 -8.49 -18.42
CA GLU A 117 12.74 -8.66 -18.38
C GLU A 117 12.33 -9.93 -19.15
N LEU A 118 11.53 -10.76 -18.50
CA LEU A 118 11.02 -12.02 -19.02
C LEU A 118 9.50 -11.94 -19.13
N ALA A 119 8.96 -12.13 -20.34
CA ALA A 119 7.52 -12.24 -20.53
C ALA A 119 7.00 -13.53 -19.88
N VAL A 120 5.90 -13.43 -19.15
CA VAL A 120 5.21 -14.58 -18.55
C VAL A 120 4.03 -14.93 -19.44
N ALA A 121 4.21 -15.98 -20.24
CA ALA A 121 3.15 -16.46 -21.12
C ALA A 121 2.02 -17.11 -20.32
N THR A 122 0.81 -16.96 -20.82
CA THR A 122 -0.36 -17.71 -20.36
C THR A 122 -0.36 -19.07 -21.05
N ASP A 123 -0.50 -20.15 -20.28
CA ASP A 123 -0.62 -21.50 -20.81
C ASP A 123 -2.04 -21.79 -21.34
N HIS A 124 -2.27 -23.03 -21.77
CA HIS A 124 -3.56 -23.44 -22.32
C HIS A 124 -4.67 -23.58 -21.26
N PHE A 125 -4.34 -23.53 -19.98
CA PHE A 125 -5.28 -23.52 -18.85
C PHE A 125 -5.52 -22.10 -18.31
N GLY A 126 -4.83 -21.09 -18.83
CA GLY A 126 -4.91 -19.73 -18.32
C GLY A 126 -3.91 -19.42 -17.19
N GLU A 127 -3.03 -20.38 -16.85
CA GLU A 127 -2.01 -20.19 -15.83
C GLU A 127 -0.82 -19.41 -16.40
N ARG A 128 -0.24 -18.54 -15.58
CA ARG A 128 0.94 -17.76 -15.95
C ARG A 128 2.12 -18.27 -15.17
N SER A 129 3.06 -18.93 -15.83
CA SER A 129 4.25 -19.44 -15.17
C SER A 129 5.53 -19.11 -15.93
N VAL A 130 6.60 -18.85 -15.17
CA VAL A 130 7.94 -18.62 -15.73
C VAL A 130 9.01 -19.22 -14.81
N GLU A 131 10.06 -19.75 -15.41
CA GLU A 131 11.22 -20.24 -14.67
C GLU A 131 12.32 -19.19 -14.63
N VAL A 132 12.82 -18.92 -13.43
CA VAL A 132 13.83 -17.90 -13.17
C VAL A 132 14.94 -18.45 -12.28
N GLY A 133 16.11 -17.80 -12.35
CA GLY A 133 17.20 -18.05 -11.42
C GLY A 133 16.91 -17.48 -10.03
N LEU A 134 17.71 -17.89 -9.05
CA LEU A 134 17.69 -17.29 -7.71
C LEU A 134 18.12 -15.82 -7.77
N GLY A 135 17.54 -15.01 -6.89
CA GLY A 135 17.88 -13.59 -6.77
C GLY A 135 16.66 -12.67 -6.66
N PRO A 136 16.89 -11.35 -6.67
CA PRO A 136 15.81 -10.38 -6.59
C PRO A 136 15.03 -10.31 -7.91
N VAL A 137 13.70 -10.35 -7.78
CA VAL A 137 12.75 -10.22 -8.87
C VAL A 137 11.61 -9.27 -8.49
N ARG A 138 10.93 -8.71 -9.49
CA ARG A 138 9.63 -8.06 -9.34
C ARG A 138 8.71 -8.41 -10.50
N VAL A 139 7.41 -8.35 -10.27
CA VAL A 139 6.40 -8.63 -11.30
C VAL A 139 5.76 -7.33 -11.75
N LEU A 140 5.58 -7.19 -13.07
CA LEU A 140 4.87 -6.09 -13.71
C LEU A 140 3.64 -6.67 -14.42
N ALA A 141 2.48 -6.09 -14.20
CA ALA A 141 1.23 -6.51 -14.82
C ALA A 141 0.49 -5.31 -15.42
N GLY A 142 0.15 -5.40 -16.72
CA GLY A 142 -0.54 -4.35 -17.47
C GLY A 142 -2.06 -4.46 -17.39
N PHE A 143 -2.67 -4.13 -16.25
CA PHE A 143 -4.14 -4.11 -16.13
C PHE A 143 -4.78 -2.99 -16.96
N ALA A 144 -6.05 -3.15 -17.33
CA ALA A 144 -6.79 -2.13 -18.09
C ALA A 144 -6.92 -0.79 -17.34
N ALA A 145 -7.05 -0.84 -16.01
CA ALA A 145 -7.07 0.33 -15.13
C ALA A 145 -5.67 0.98 -14.93
N GLY A 146 -4.62 0.40 -15.50
CA GLY A 146 -3.25 0.88 -15.42
C GLY A 146 -2.29 -0.16 -14.86
N PRO A 147 -0.98 -0.02 -15.14
CA PRO A 147 0.02 -1.01 -14.75
C PRO A 147 0.18 -1.08 -13.23
N VAL A 148 0.44 -2.30 -12.74
CA VAL A 148 0.79 -2.58 -11.35
C VAL A 148 2.17 -3.22 -11.34
N THR A 149 3.02 -2.77 -10.43
CA THR A 149 4.37 -3.32 -10.23
C THR A 149 4.53 -3.69 -8.76
N THR A 150 5.01 -4.90 -8.50
CA THR A 150 5.31 -5.33 -7.14
C THR A 150 6.60 -4.67 -6.63
N GLY A 151 6.79 -4.67 -5.31
CA GLY A 151 8.13 -4.48 -4.75
C GLY A 151 9.09 -5.58 -5.22
N TRP A 152 10.38 -5.34 -5.05
CA TRP A 152 11.40 -6.38 -5.23
C TRP A 152 11.27 -7.42 -4.12
N PHE A 153 11.30 -8.70 -4.47
CA PHE A 153 11.36 -9.82 -3.54
C PHE A 153 12.41 -10.84 -4.00
N THR A 154 12.95 -11.60 -3.04
CA THR A 154 14.05 -12.55 -3.31
C THR A 154 13.53 -13.98 -3.30
N ILE A 155 13.95 -14.76 -4.29
CA ILE A 155 13.56 -16.17 -4.52
C ILE A 155 14.75 -17.12 -4.55
#